data_AF-X0BYM3-F1
#
_entry.id   AF-X0BYM3-F1
#
_cell.length_a   1.000
_cell.length_b   1.000
_cell.length_c   1.000
_cell.angle_alpha   90.00
_cell.angle_beta   90.00
_cell.angle_gamma   90.00
#
_symmetry.space_group_name_H-M   'P 1'
#
loop_
_entity.id
_entity.type
_entity.pdbx_description
1 polymer ?
#
loop_
_entity_poly.entity_id
_entity_poly.type
_entity_poly.pdbx_seq_one_letter_code
_entity_poly.pdbx_strand_id
1 'polypeptide(L)'
;MGGALLRVGKMEDKWRTKLAKAIETPVTAQGKRAWLVNLFEKYAMFVLPFITVLREGIEGIVFVAGVSFSAPASAVPLPVIMGLMLGGLVGYALYRGGSSAKLQYFLVASTCLLYLVAAGLFSRAIWLFEQQQWNKIVGGDAAELGDGPGSYDIDRSIWHVNCCNPQLNGGGGWAILNAVVGWNNSATYGSVLAYNLYWVFVIAQFSLMSFKEDHGHYPLLKGEDARTD
;
A
#
# COMPACT_ATOMS: atom_id res chain seq x y z
N MET A 1 -7.46 -1.70 3.55
CA MET A 1 -8.13 -2.08 2.28
C MET A 1 -7.79 -3.50 1.79
N GLY A 2 -6.60 -4.05 2.07
CA GLY A 2 -6.20 -5.38 1.57
C GLY A 2 -7.10 -6.57 1.97
N GLY A 3 -7.54 -6.66 3.23
CA GLY A 3 -8.42 -7.76 3.66
C GLY A 3 -9.79 -7.81 2.98
N ALA A 4 -10.31 -6.67 2.48
CA ALA A 4 -11.56 -6.63 1.72
C ALA A 4 -11.38 -7.16 0.27
N LEU A 5 -10.21 -6.95 -0.32
CA LEU A 5 -9.89 -7.42 -1.67
C LEU A 5 -9.82 -8.95 -1.75
N LEU A 6 -9.34 -9.62 -0.70
CA LEU A 6 -9.33 -11.09 -0.61
C LEU A 6 -10.74 -11.70 -0.55
N ARG A 7 -11.76 -10.88 -0.21
CA ARG A 7 -13.17 -11.29 -0.12
C ARG A 7 -13.98 -10.95 -1.38
N VAL A 8 -13.34 -10.46 -2.45
CA VAL A 8 -14.00 -10.02 -3.69
C VAL A 8 -14.90 -11.10 -4.28
N GLY A 9 -14.49 -12.37 -4.28
CA GLY A 9 -15.31 -13.47 -4.82
C GLY A 9 -16.68 -13.62 -4.16
N LYS A 10 -16.79 -13.46 -2.83
CA LYS A 10 -18.08 -13.53 -2.12
C LYS A 10 -18.91 -12.26 -2.26
N MET A 11 -18.24 -11.13 -2.48
CA MET A 11 -18.91 -9.85 -2.71
C MET A 11 -19.52 -9.80 -4.10
N GLU A 12 -18.86 -10.38 -5.11
CA GLU A 12 -19.32 -10.39 -6.50
C GLU A 12 -20.78 -10.88 -6.63
N ASP A 13 -21.13 -12.01 -6.02
CA ASP A 13 -22.49 -12.55 -6.09
C ASP A 13 -23.54 -11.65 -5.41
N LYS A 14 -23.19 -11.05 -4.27
CA LYS A 14 -24.05 -10.07 -3.59
C LYS A 14 -24.19 -8.76 -4.38
N TRP A 15 -23.14 -8.35 -5.08
CA TRP A 15 -23.18 -7.17 -5.95
C TRP A 15 -23.95 -7.46 -7.23
N ARG A 16 -23.84 -8.65 -7.82
CA ARG A 16 -24.61 -9.07 -9.00
C ARG A 16 -26.10 -9.03 -8.71
N THR A 17 -26.53 -9.57 -7.57
CA THR A 17 -27.94 -9.55 -7.15
C THR A 17 -28.45 -8.13 -6.85
N LYS A 18 -27.64 -7.28 -6.21
CA LYS A 18 -27.98 -5.87 -5.99
C LYS A 18 -28.03 -5.04 -7.27
N LEU A 19 -27.11 -5.28 -8.20
CA LEU A 19 -27.06 -4.60 -9.50
C LEU A 19 -28.24 -5.04 -10.38
N ALA A 20 -28.59 -6.32 -10.40
CA ALA A 20 -29.77 -6.82 -11.10
C ALA A 20 -31.04 -6.13 -10.60
N LYS A 21 -31.21 -6.03 -9.27
CA LYS A 21 -32.35 -5.33 -8.65
C LYS A 21 -32.37 -3.82 -8.93
N ALA A 22 -31.20 -3.17 -8.99
CA ALA A 22 -31.10 -1.74 -9.28
C ALA A 22 -31.36 -1.41 -10.76
N ILE A 23 -31.06 -2.33 -11.68
CA ILE A 23 -31.37 -2.19 -13.12
C ILE A 23 -32.88 -2.34 -13.38
N GLU A 24 -33.57 -3.18 -12.60
CA GLU A 24 -35.04 -3.34 -12.71
C GLU A 24 -35.83 -2.12 -12.19
N THR A 25 -35.23 -1.26 -11.38
CA THR A 25 -35.86 -0.02 -10.87
C THR A 25 -35.20 1.22 -11.48
N PRO A 26 -35.61 1.66 -12.69
CA PRO A 26 -35.03 2.86 -13.31
C PRO A 26 -35.28 4.09 -12.44
N VAL A 27 -34.24 4.90 -12.23
CA VAL A 27 -34.33 6.10 -11.39
C VAL A 27 -35.04 7.19 -12.19
N THR A 28 -36.33 7.43 -11.93
CA THR A 28 -37.04 8.59 -12.48
C THR A 28 -36.62 9.87 -11.75
N ALA A 29 -35.43 10.40 -12.08
CA ALA A 29 -34.98 11.68 -11.55
C ALA A 29 -35.67 12.83 -12.30
N GLN A 30 -36.42 13.66 -11.59
CA GLN A 30 -37.14 14.82 -12.16
C GLN A 30 -36.49 16.13 -11.66
N GLY A 31 -36.04 17.01 -12.58
CA GLY A 31 -35.47 18.34 -12.27
C GLY A 31 -34.16 18.69 -13.00
N LYS A 32 -33.53 19.84 -12.68
CA LYS A 32 -32.29 20.34 -13.35
C LYS A 32 -31.07 19.41 -13.23
N ARG A 33 -31.06 18.48 -12.27
CA ARG A 33 -30.02 17.46 -12.09
C ARG A 33 -30.33 16.14 -12.82
N ALA A 34 -31.51 16.00 -13.43
CA ALA A 34 -31.93 14.78 -14.14
C ALA A 34 -31.00 14.45 -15.31
N TRP A 35 -30.49 15.45 -16.03
CA TRP A 35 -29.55 15.21 -17.13
C TRP A 35 -28.22 14.62 -16.63
N LEU A 36 -27.69 15.10 -15.51
CA LEU A 36 -26.49 14.52 -14.89
C LEU A 36 -26.79 13.10 -14.39
N VAL A 37 -27.89 12.90 -13.67
CA VAL A 37 -28.26 11.56 -13.16
C VAL A 37 -28.43 10.56 -14.30
N ASN A 38 -29.12 10.93 -15.39
CA ASN A 38 -29.28 10.07 -16.56
C ASN A 38 -27.96 9.80 -17.29
N LEU A 39 -27.03 10.77 -17.31
CA LEU A 39 -25.69 10.57 -17.89
C LEU A 39 -24.87 9.59 -17.02
N PHE A 40 -24.88 9.78 -15.71
CA PHE A 40 -24.20 8.89 -14.75
C PHE A 40 -24.83 7.50 -14.70
N GLU A 41 -26.14 7.36 -14.90
CA GLU A 41 -26.85 6.08 -15.01
C GLU A 41 -26.49 5.36 -16.30
N LYS A 42 -26.56 6.07 -17.44
CA LYS A 42 -26.22 5.50 -18.76
C LYS A 42 -24.75 5.06 -18.86
N TYR A 43 -23.85 5.77 -18.19
CA TYR A 43 -22.41 5.45 -18.16
C TYR A 43 -21.95 4.90 -16.81
N ALA A 44 -22.85 4.38 -15.98
CA ALA A 44 -22.53 3.92 -14.63
C ALA A 44 -21.39 2.89 -14.61
N MET A 45 -21.39 1.97 -15.58
CA MET A 45 -20.35 0.93 -15.72
C MET A 45 -18.96 1.48 -16.07
N PHE A 46 -18.87 2.69 -16.61
CA PHE A 46 -17.59 3.35 -16.90
C PHE A 46 -17.20 4.34 -15.80
N VAL A 47 -18.15 5.15 -15.34
CA VAL A 47 -17.89 6.27 -14.43
C VAL A 47 -17.52 5.81 -13.02
N LEU A 48 -18.12 4.73 -12.52
CA LEU A 48 -17.80 4.16 -11.20
C LEU A 48 -16.33 3.67 -11.11
N PRO A 49 -15.85 2.80 -12.02
CA PRO A 49 -14.43 2.45 -12.08
C PRO A 49 -13.52 3.65 -12.34
N PHE A 50 -13.95 4.60 -13.17
CA PHE A 50 -13.13 5.78 -13.50
C PHE A 50 -12.88 6.69 -12.28
N ILE A 51 -13.92 7.05 -11.52
CA ILE A 51 -13.78 7.90 -10.33
C ILE A 51 -12.95 7.21 -9.25
N THR A 52 -13.15 5.90 -9.07
CA THR A 52 -12.39 5.12 -8.08
C THR A 52 -10.91 5.07 -8.45
N VAL A 53 -10.56 4.78 -9.71
CA VAL A 53 -9.17 4.79 -10.18
C VAL A 53 -8.56 6.20 -10.08
N LEU A 54 -9.32 7.24 -10.42
CA LEU A 54 -8.83 8.63 -10.33
C LEU A 54 -8.54 9.02 -8.89
N ARG A 55 -9.39 8.63 -7.93
CA ARG A 55 -9.16 8.91 -6.50
C ARG A 55 -7.91 8.21 -5.99
N GLU A 56 -7.85 6.89 -6.15
CA GLU A 56 -6.71 6.08 -5.69
C GLU A 56 -5.41 6.50 -6.41
N GLY A 57 -5.52 6.89 -7.69
CA GLY A 57 -4.41 7.43 -8.47
C GLY A 57 -3.90 8.77 -7.96
N ILE A 58 -4.79 9.70 -7.60
CA ILE A 58 -4.39 10.99 -7.00
C ILE A 58 -3.76 10.78 -5.62
N GLU A 59 -4.34 9.94 -4.76
CA GLU A 59 -3.76 9.59 -3.46
C GLU A 59 -2.33 9.01 -3.64
N GLY A 60 -2.14 8.13 -4.62
CA GLY A 60 -0.85 7.56 -4.98
C GLY A 60 0.17 8.59 -5.50
N ILE A 61 -0.25 9.54 -6.36
CA ILE A 61 0.62 10.60 -6.86
C ILE A 61 1.05 11.54 -5.74
N VAL A 62 0.11 11.93 -4.87
CA VAL A 62 0.42 12.77 -3.69
C VAL A 62 1.39 12.06 -2.76
N PHE A 63 1.20 10.76 -2.55
CA PHE A 63 2.11 9.93 -1.76
C PHE A 63 3.52 9.89 -2.37
N VAL A 64 3.65 9.60 -3.67
CA VAL A 64 4.94 9.53 -4.39
C VAL A 64 5.62 10.90 -4.43
N ALA A 65 4.87 11.98 -4.66
CA ALA A 65 5.40 13.34 -4.63
C ALA A 65 5.97 13.68 -3.24
N GLY A 66 5.24 13.33 -2.16
CA GLY A 66 5.69 13.54 -0.79
C GLY A 66 7.01 12.86 -0.44
N VAL A 67 7.30 11.69 -1.04
CA VAL A 67 8.54 10.93 -0.77
C VAL A 67 9.68 11.21 -1.75
N SER A 68 9.42 11.90 -2.87
CA SER A 68 10.39 12.07 -3.98
C SER A 68 11.10 13.42 -4.05
N PHE A 69 10.77 14.38 -3.17
CA PHE A 69 11.42 15.70 -3.11
C PHE A 69 12.93 15.70 -2.82
N SER A 70 13.55 14.54 -2.56
CA SER A 70 14.98 14.40 -2.29
C SER A 70 15.82 14.03 -3.53
N ALA A 71 15.21 13.85 -4.71
CA ALA A 71 15.90 13.38 -5.92
C ALA A 71 16.06 14.48 -7.00
N PRO A 72 17.16 14.49 -7.79
CA PRO A 72 17.34 15.44 -8.89
C PRO A 72 16.25 15.31 -9.96
N ALA A 73 15.72 16.45 -10.43
CA ALA A 73 14.62 16.50 -11.42
C ALA A 73 14.92 15.80 -12.76
N SER A 74 16.20 15.66 -13.11
CA SER A 74 16.65 14.95 -14.32
C SER A 74 16.49 13.43 -14.26
N ALA A 75 16.35 12.85 -13.06
CA ALA A 75 16.21 11.40 -12.87
C ALA A 75 14.74 10.91 -12.89
N VAL A 76 13.77 11.83 -12.95
CA VAL A 76 12.32 11.55 -12.90
C VAL A 76 11.73 10.99 -14.21
N PRO A 77 12.16 11.40 -15.42
CA PRO A 77 11.50 10.95 -16.65
C PRO A 77 11.62 9.45 -16.94
N LEU A 78 12.77 8.85 -16.60
CA LEU A 78 13.07 7.45 -16.93
C LEU A 78 12.22 6.46 -16.11
N PRO A 79 12.06 6.62 -14.78
CA PRO A 79 11.10 5.85 -13.98
C PRO A 79 9.66 5.97 -14.47
N VAL A 80 9.23 7.17 -14.92
CA VAL A 80 7.86 7.40 -15.41
C VAL A 80 7.59 6.60 -16.67
N ILE A 81 8.50 6.64 -17.66
CA ILE A 81 8.34 5.89 -18.91
C ILE A 81 8.33 4.39 -18.65
N MET A 82 9.26 3.90 -17.82
CA MET A 82 9.33 2.48 -17.45
C MET A 82 8.08 2.03 -16.67
N GLY A 83 7.60 2.85 -15.74
CA GLY A 83 6.38 2.59 -14.98
C GLY A 83 5.14 2.54 -15.87
N LEU A 84 5.02 3.46 -16.83
CA LEU A 84 3.89 3.47 -17.78
C LEU A 84 3.92 2.27 -18.73
N MET A 85 5.11 1.88 -19.22
CA MET A 85 5.25 0.67 -20.04
C MET A 85 4.89 -0.60 -19.26
N LEU A 86 5.46 -0.78 -18.06
CA LEU A 86 5.18 -1.96 -17.22
C LEU A 86 3.72 -1.99 -16.76
N GLY A 87 3.17 -0.86 -16.35
CA GLY A 87 1.76 -0.73 -15.97
C GLY A 87 0.82 -1.06 -17.12
N GLY A 88 1.11 -0.57 -18.33
CA GLY A 88 0.36 -0.90 -19.54
C GLY A 88 0.43 -2.39 -19.89
N LEU A 89 1.62 -3.01 -19.77
CA LEU A 89 1.81 -4.44 -20.02
C LEU A 89 1.02 -5.31 -19.03
N VAL A 90 1.09 -4.98 -17.73
CA VAL A 90 0.35 -5.69 -16.68
C VAL A 90 -1.16 -5.49 -16.87
N GLY A 91 -1.60 -4.26 -17.17
CA GLY A 91 -3.00 -3.95 -17.45
C GLY A 91 -3.53 -4.74 -18.65
N TYR A 92 -2.75 -4.83 -19.73
CA TYR A 92 -3.10 -5.64 -20.89
C TYR A 92 -3.15 -7.15 -20.57
N ALA A 93 -2.19 -7.64 -19.78
CA ALA A 93 -2.17 -9.04 -19.34
C ALA A 93 -3.39 -9.40 -18.49
N LEU A 94 -3.87 -8.48 -17.64
CA LEU A 94 -5.09 -8.63 -16.86
C LEU A 94 -6.34 -8.59 -17.73
N TYR A 95 -6.41 -7.66 -18.70
CA TYR A 95 -7.52 -7.56 -19.64
C TYR A 95 -7.71 -8.87 -20.43
N ARG A 96 -6.61 -9.44 -20.95
CA ARG A 96 -6.63 -10.71 -21.67
C ARG A 96 -6.78 -11.93 -20.73
N GLY A 97 -6.41 -11.78 -19.46
CA GLY A 97 -6.36 -12.83 -18.45
C GLY A 97 -7.63 -13.02 -17.63
N GLY A 98 -8.75 -12.36 -17.98
CA GLY A 98 -10.01 -12.25 -17.21
C GLY A 98 -10.77 -13.54 -16.86
N SER A 99 -10.15 -14.72 -16.86
CA SER A 99 -10.69 -15.90 -16.17
C SER A 99 -10.58 -15.69 -14.66
N SER A 100 -11.71 -15.79 -13.93
CA SER A 100 -11.87 -15.46 -12.50
C SER A 100 -10.71 -15.92 -11.58
N ALA A 101 -10.13 -17.10 -11.81
CA ALA A 101 -9.01 -17.61 -11.01
C ALA A 101 -7.71 -16.77 -11.14
N LYS A 102 -7.34 -16.30 -12.34
CA LYS A 102 -6.10 -15.50 -12.56
C LYS A 102 -6.20 -14.12 -11.92
N LEU A 103 -7.41 -13.56 -11.85
CA LEU A 103 -7.66 -12.27 -11.22
C LEU A 103 -7.50 -12.35 -9.70
N GLN A 104 -7.99 -13.42 -9.06
CA GLN A 104 -7.85 -13.60 -7.61
C GLN A 104 -6.38 -13.72 -7.20
N TYR A 105 -5.56 -14.50 -7.92
CA TYR A 105 -4.12 -14.58 -7.64
C TYR A 105 -3.41 -13.23 -7.80
N PHE A 106 -3.78 -12.44 -8.81
CA PHE A 106 -3.23 -11.09 -8.97
C PHE A 106 -3.59 -10.18 -7.79
N LEU A 107 -4.84 -10.21 -7.33
CA LEU A 107 -5.27 -9.42 -6.17
C LEU A 107 -4.57 -9.85 -4.88
N VAL A 108 -4.34 -11.16 -4.68
CA VAL A 108 -3.56 -11.66 -3.55
C VAL A 108 -2.11 -11.16 -3.66
N ALA A 109 -1.47 -11.31 -4.81
CA ALA A 109 -0.08 -10.87 -5.01
C ALA A 109 0.08 -9.35 -4.82
N SER A 110 -0.84 -8.55 -5.35
CA SER A 110 -0.79 -7.09 -5.20
C SER A 110 -1.04 -6.65 -3.76
N THR A 111 -1.95 -7.30 -3.03
CA THR A 111 -2.15 -7.02 -1.60
C THR A 111 -0.95 -7.41 -0.75
N CYS A 112 -0.30 -8.55 -1.03
CA CYS A 112 0.97 -8.92 -0.38
C CYS A 112 2.06 -7.87 -0.64
N LEU A 113 2.19 -7.39 -1.88
CA LEU A 113 3.14 -6.32 -2.23
C LEU A 113 2.85 -5.03 -1.46
N LEU A 114 1.58 -4.62 -1.38
CA LEU A 114 1.19 -3.42 -0.62
C LEU A 114 1.52 -3.55 0.88
N TYR A 115 1.34 -4.73 1.49
CA TYR A 115 1.75 -4.97 2.87
C TYR A 115 3.28 -4.92 3.05
N LEU A 116 4.05 -5.45 2.10
CA LEU A 116 5.51 -5.36 2.11
C LEU A 116 5.98 -3.91 2.06
N VAL A 117 5.44 -3.11 1.12
CA VAL A 117 5.76 -1.69 0.98
C VAL A 117 5.39 -0.90 2.24
N ALA A 118 4.21 -1.16 2.81
CA ALA A 118 3.79 -0.52 4.05
C ALA A 118 4.72 -0.85 5.23
N ALA A 119 5.17 -2.10 5.36
CA ALA A 119 6.15 -2.51 6.37
C ALA A 119 7.49 -1.77 6.19
N GLY A 120 7.97 -1.68 4.95
CA GLY A 120 9.20 -0.98 4.61
C GLY A 120 9.15 0.51 4.92
N LEU A 121 8.06 1.19 4.52
CA LEU A 121 7.84 2.61 4.81
C LEU A 121 7.72 2.89 6.31
N PHE A 122 7.07 2.01 7.07
CA PHE A 122 6.94 2.15 8.52
C PHE A 122 8.31 2.05 9.22
N SER A 123 9.11 1.04 8.87
CA SER A 123 10.48 0.88 9.37
C SER A 123 11.36 2.09 9.02
N ARG A 124 11.27 2.55 7.76
CA ARG A 124 12.00 3.73 7.28
C ARG A 124 11.61 5.01 8.02
N ALA A 125 10.34 5.21 8.35
CA ALA A 125 9.90 6.38 9.10
C ALA A 125 10.57 6.46 10.48
N ILE A 126 10.61 5.34 11.21
CA ILE A 126 11.25 5.25 12.53
C ILE A 126 12.75 5.48 12.41
N TRP A 127 13.39 4.86 11.41
CA TRP A 127 14.81 5.10 11.15
C TRP A 127 15.12 6.57 10.87
N LEU A 128 14.31 7.26 10.07
CA LEU A 128 14.48 8.69 9.79
C LEU A 128 14.35 9.54 11.06
N PHE A 129 13.44 9.19 11.98
CA PHE A 129 13.34 9.89 13.27
C PHE A 129 14.59 9.69 14.14
N GLU A 130 15.12 8.48 14.20
CA GLU A 130 16.34 8.17 14.95
C GLU A 130 17.57 8.84 14.32
N GLN A 131 17.67 8.85 12.99
CA GLN A 131 18.73 9.54 12.28
C GLN A 131 18.68 11.05 12.52
N GLN A 132 17.49 11.65 12.56
CA GLN A 132 17.33 13.07 12.91
C GLN A 132 17.74 13.37 14.36
N GLN A 133 17.56 12.43 15.30
CA GLN A 133 18.10 12.58 16.65
C GLN A 133 19.63 12.53 16.65
N TRP A 134 20.21 11.62 15.88
CA TRP A 134 21.66 11.51 15.73
C TRP A 134 22.28 12.76 15.10
N ASN A 135 21.69 13.29 14.03
CA ASN A 135 22.14 14.53 13.38
C ASN A 135 22.18 15.72 14.36
N LYS A 136 21.24 15.80 15.31
CA LYS A 136 21.26 16.84 16.35
C LYS A 136 22.41 16.68 17.35
N ILE A 137 22.80 15.44 17.66
CA ILE A 137 23.89 15.15 18.60
C ILE A 137 25.25 15.44 17.95
N VAL A 138 25.42 15.02 16.69
CA VAL A 138 26.65 15.23 15.92
C VAL A 138 26.84 16.71 15.52
N GLY A 139 25.77 17.50 15.53
CA GLY A 139 25.82 18.93 15.18
C GLY A 139 25.97 19.18 13.68
N GLY A 140 25.66 18.18 12.85
CA GLY A 140 25.77 18.19 11.40
C GLY A 140 24.96 17.05 10.78
N ASP A 141 24.83 17.03 9.46
CA ASP A 141 24.13 15.95 8.78
C ASP A 141 25.02 14.72 8.66
N ALA A 142 24.73 13.67 9.45
CA ALA A 142 25.51 12.44 9.45
C ALA A 142 25.45 11.70 8.10
N ALA A 143 24.47 12.02 7.25
CA ALA A 143 24.40 11.49 5.89
C ALA A 143 25.57 11.97 5.00
N GLU A 144 26.13 13.15 5.27
CA GLU A 144 27.27 13.72 4.52
C GLU A 144 28.60 13.02 4.85
N LEU A 145 28.66 12.31 5.97
CA LEU A 145 29.82 11.51 6.39
C LEU A 145 29.91 10.16 5.64
N GLY A 146 28.91 9.85 4.82
CA GLY A 146 28.86 8.65 4.00
C GLY A 146 28.73 7.36 4.82
N ASP A 147 29.53 6.35 4.48
CA ASP A 147 29.55 5.04 5.14
C ASP A 147 30.68 4.90 6.17
N GLY A 148 31.35 6.00 6.51
CA GLY A 148 32.49 6.00 7.41
C GLY A 148 32.13 6.04 8.89
N PRO A 149 33.10 5.78 9.80
CA PRO A 149 32.91 5.98 11.23
C PRO A 149 32.41 7.39 11.55
N GLY A 150 31.33 7.50 12.32
CA GLY A 150 30.66 8.76 12.65
C GLY A 150 29.36 9.04 11.89
N SER A 151 29.07 8.30 10.80
CA SER A 151 27.80 8.45 10.07
C SER A 151 26.62 7.70 10.70
N TYR A 152 26.88 6.86 11.71
CA TYR A 152 25.87 6.08 12.43
C TYR A 152 26.17 6.03 13.93
N ASP A 153 25.10 5.85 14.71
CA ASP A 153 25.18 5.62 16.15
C ASP A 153 25.51 4.14 16.42
N ILE A 154 26.67 3.87 17.02
CA ILE A 154 27.13 2.50 17.34
C ILE A 154 26.27 1.89 18.46
N ASP A 155 25.75 2.69 19.38
CA ASP A 155 25.01 2.17 20.54
C ASP A 155 23.60 1.73 20.16
N ARG A 156 23.03 2.33 19.10
CA ARG A 156 21.67 2.03 18.62
C ARG A 156 21.61 1.22 17.33
N SER A 157 22.72 1.06 16.63
CA SER A 157 22.77 0.22 15.42
C SER A 157 22.88 -1.26 15.77
N ILE A 158 22.06 -2.08 15.11
CA ILE A 158 22.17 -3.54 15.18
C ILE A 158 23.23 -4.01 14.19
N TRP A 159 23.22 -3.42 12.99
CA TRP A 159 24.25 -3.68 11.99
C TRP A 159 24.58 -2.40 11.23
N HIS A 160 25.82 -2.37 10.75
CA HIS A 160 26.28 -1.40 9.78
C HIS A 160 27.08 -2.12 8.68
N VAL A 161 26.80 -1.79 7.43
CA VAL A 161 27.56 -2.28 6.28
C VAL A 161 28.12 -1.08 5.52
N ASN A 162 29.42 -1.09 5.23
CA ASN A 162 30.12 0.01 4.54
C ASN A 162 29.81 0.09 3.03
N CYS A 163 28.80 -0.65 2.57
CA CYS A 163 28.33 -0.66 1.19
C CYS A 163 26.80 -0.78 1.20
N CYS A 164 26.18 -0.61 0.03
CA CYS A 164 24.73 -0.77 -0.12
C CYS A 164 23.90 0.31 0.59
N ASN A 165 24.48 1.50 0.75
CA ASN A 165 23.82 2.67 1.30
C ASN A 165 22.78 3.24 0.29
N PRO A 166 21.50 3.39 0.69
CA PRO A 166 20.46 3.92 -0.18
C PRO A 166 20.47 5.45 -0.38
N GLN A 167 21.27 6.21 0.39
CA GLN A 167 21.39 7.67 0.33
C GLN A 167 22.64 8.14 -0.42
N LEU A 168 23.76 7.41 -0.35
CA LEU A 168 25.02 7.77 -1.02
C LEU A 168 24.92 7.63 -2.55
N ASN A 169 25.35 8.68 -3.29
CA ASN A 169 25.39 8.72 -4.76
C ASN A 169 24.07 8.35 -5.47
N GLY A 170 22.93 8.68 -4.87
CA GLY A 170 21.61 8.36 -5.44
C GLY A 170 21.16 6.92 -5.26
N GLY A 171 21.87 6.12 -4.43
CA GLY A 171 21.40 4.85 -3.88
C GLY A 171 21.18 3.68 -4.85
N GLY A 172 21.28 3.88 -6.16
CA GLY A 172 21.15 2.83 -7.18
C GLY A 172 19.94 1.90 -6.95
N GLY A 173 20.13 0.60 -7.11
CA GLY A 173 19.11 -0.40 -6.80
C GLY A 173 18.75 -0.51 -5.31
N TRP A 174 19.64 -0.05 -4.41
CA TRP A 174 19.42 -0.07 -2.97
C TRP A 174 18.39 0.96 -2.52
N ALA A 175 18.24 2.08 -3.23
CA ALA A 175 17.16 3.04 -3.01
C ALA A 175 15.78 2.40 -3.25
N ILE A 176 15.67 1.51 -4.24
CA ILE A 176 14.42 0.76 -4.51
C ILE A 176 14.14 -0.22 -3.37
N LEU A 177 15.15 -0.95 -2.90
CA LEU A 177 15.00 -1.86 -1.77
C LEU A 177 14.69 -1.12 -0.47
N ASN A 178 15.23 0.07 -0.27
CA ASN A 178 14.88 0.95 0.84
C ASN A 178 13.41 1.40 0.76
N ALA A 179 12.93 1.78 -0.43
CA ALA A 179 11.55 2.22 -0.62
C ALA A 179 10.53 1.09 -0.53
N VAL A 180 10.86 -0.11 -1.02
CA VAL A 180 9.93 -1.26 -1.10
C VAL A 180 9.97 -2.12 0.15
N VAL A 181 11.17 -2.42 0.66
CA VAL A 181 11.37 -3.38 1.76
C VAL A 181 11.77 -2.69 3.06
N GLY A 182 12.23 -1.43 3.00
CA GLY A 182 12.78 -0.74 4.17
C GLY A 182 14.26 -1.06 4.43
N TRP A 183 14.97 -1.62 3.43
CA TRP A 183 16.40 -1.92 3.54
C TRP A 183 17.23 -0.70 3.91
N ASN A 184 18.17 -0.84 4.84
CA ASN A 184 19.15 0.19 5.16
C ASN A 184 20.50 -0.44 5.53
N ASN A 185 21.60 0.21 5.15
CA ASN A 185 22.95 -0.28 5.45
C ASN A 185 23.28 -0.11 6.95
N SER A 186 22.71 0.90 7.59
CA SER A 186 22.77 1.14 9.04
C SER A 186 21.40 0.90 9.67
N ALA A 187 21.09 -0.31 10.11
CA ALA A 187 19.81 -0.54 10.79
C ALA A 187 19.93 -0.35 12.30
N THR A 188 18.90 0.24 12.87
CA THR A 188 18.77 0.55 14.28
C THR A 188 17.83 -0.44 14.97
N TYR A 189 17.91 -0.54 16.29
CA TYR A 189 16.93 -1.32 17.06
C TYR A 189 15.49 -0.91 16.75
N GLY A 190 15.23 0.39 16.63
CA GLY A 190 13.90 0.91 16.31
C GLY A 190 13.39 0.43 14.96
N SER A 191 14.18 0.52 13.89
CA SER A 191 13.73 0.16 12.54
C SER A 191 13.46 -1.34 12.40
N VAL A 192 14.29 -2.19 13.01
CA VAL A 192 14.12 -3.65 12.96
C VAL A 192 12.94 -4.09 13.81
N LEU A 193 12.80 -3.57 15.03
CA LEU A 193 11.64 -3.88 15.88
C LEU A 193 10.35 -3.39 15.23
N ALA A 194 10.34 -2.19 14.65
CA ALA A 194 9.19 -1.65 13.93
C ALA A 194 8.71 -2.57 12.80
N TYR A 195 9.65 -3.07 11.99
CA TYR A 195 9.34 -3.97 10.89
C TYR A 195 8.71 -5.28 11.40
N ASN A 196 9.29 -5.89 12.45
CA ASN A 196 8.76 -7.11 13.04
C ASN A 196 7.40 -6.90 13.70
N LEU A 197 7.24 -5.81 14.47
CA LEU A 197 5.97 -5.46 15.12
C LEU A 197 4.86 -5.18 14.11
N TYR A 198 5.18 -4.56 12.97
CA TYR A 198 4.22 -4.37 11.87
C TYR A 198 3.68 -5.72 11.38
N TRP A 199 4.56 -6.71 11.15
CA TRP A 199 4.13 -8.04 10.72
C TRP A 199 3.33 -8.78 11.78
N VAL A 200 3.73 -8.69 13.05
CA VAL A 200 2.95 -9.25 14.18
C VAL A 200 1.56 -8.65 14.21
N PHE A 201 1.42 -7.34 14.04
CA PHE A 201 0.13 -6.65 13.97
C PHE A 201 -0.72 -7.11 12.79
N VAL A 202 -0.12 -7.23 11.59
CA VAL A 202 -0.82 -7.72 10.40
C VAL A 202 -1.31 -9.15 10.59
N ILE A 203 -0.47 -10.05 11.11
CA ILE A 203 -0.83 -11.44 11.42
C ILE A 203 -1.97 -11.46 12.43
N ALA A 204 -1.86 -10.71 13.54
CA ALA A 204 -2.91 -10.63 14.55
C ALA A 204 -4.24 -10.15 13.96
N GLN A 205 -4.22 -9.13 13.10
CA GLN A 205 -5.43 -8.63 12.43
C GLN A 205 -6.07 -9.69 11.52
N PHE A 206 -5.28 -10.45 10.76
CA PHE A 206 -5.80 -11.56 9.94
C PHE A 206 -6.30 -12.74 10.79
N SER A 207 -5.61 -13.09 11.86
CA SER A 207 -6.05 -14.11 12.82
C SER A 207 -7.37 -13.72 13.50
N LEU A 208 -7.54 -12.46 13.89
CA LEU A 208 -8.80 -11.98 14.48
C LEU A 208 -9.97 -12.02 13.48
N MET A 209 -9.73 -11.67 12.21
CA MET A 209 -10.76 -11.72 11.17
C MET A 209 -11.15 -13.16 10.80
N SER A 210 -10.18 -14.07 10.68
CA SER A 210 -10.44 -15.48 10.42
C SER A 210 -11.17 -16.13 11.59
N PHE A 211 -10.74 -15.86 12.83
CA PHE A 211 -11.41 -16.38 14.02
C PHE A 211 -12.88 -15.95 14.10
N LYS A 212 -13.19 -14.68 13.80
CA LYS A 212 -14.57 -14.18 13.74
C LYS A 212 -15.40 -14.87 12.65
N GLU A 213 -14.79 -15.22 11.52
CA GLU A 213 -15.51 -15.93 10.45
C GLU A 213 -15.80 -17.39 10.84
N ASP A 214 -14.88 -18.04 11.55
CA ASP A 214 -15.02 -19.45 11.93
C ASP A 214 -15.92 -19.63 13.16
N HIS A 215 -15.85 -18.73 14.14
CA HIS A 215 -16.53 -18.87 15.44
C HIS A 215 -17.68 -17.88 15.65
N GLY A 216 -17.88 -16.92 14.73
CA GLY A 216 -18.97 -15.93 14.81
C GLY A 216 -18.77 -14.81 15.83
N HIS A 217 -17.75 -14.90 16.71
CA HIS A 217 -17.43 -13.89 17.72
C HIS A 217 -15.92 -13.58 17.73
N TYR A 218 -15.55 -12.45 18.33
CA TYR A 218 -14.13 -12.15 18.59
C TYR A 218 -13.63 -12.99 19.78
N PRO A 219 -12.35 -13.36 19.85
CA PRO A 219 -11.82 -14.25 20.88
C PRO A 219 -11.93 -13.72 22.33
N LEU A 220 -12.30 -12.44 22.51
CA LEU A 220 -12.49 -11.79 23.81
C LEU A 220 -13.92 -11.31 24.09
N LEU A 221 -14.85 -11.47 23.14
CA LEU A 221 -16.27 -11.21 23.37
C LEU A 221 -17.02 -12.53 23.44
N LYS A 222 -17.81 -12.71 24.50
CA LYS A 222 -18.73 -13.84 24.62
C LYS A 222 -19.71 -13.76 23.44
N GLY A 223 -19.85 -14.86 22.69
CA GLY A 223 -20.83 -14.94 21.61
C GLY A 223 -22.20 -14.59 22.17
N GLU A 224 -22.88 -13.65 21.51
CA GLU A 224 -24.28 -13.39 21.83
C GLU A 224 -25.03 -14.67 21.49
N ASP A 225 -25.55 -15.34 22.52
CA ASP A 225 -26.34 -16.56 22.36
C ASP A 225 -27.52 -16.23 21.44
N ALA A 226 -27.50 -16.81 20.23
CA ALA A 226 -28.68 -16.90 19.40
C ALA A 226 -29.66 -17.87 20.07
N ARG A 227 -30.43 -17.37 21.03
CA ARG A 227 -31.62 -17.97 21.65
C ARG A 227 -32.38 -16.82 22.32
N THR A 228 -33.66 -16.56 22.11
CA THR A 228 -34.82 -17.41 21.76
C THR A 228 -35.95 -16.46 21.35
N ASP A 229 -36.81 -16.96 20.46
CA ASP A 229 -38.15 -16.48 20.05
C ASP A 229 -38.25 -15.43 18.93
#